data_AF-A0A941NGP6-F1
#
_entry.id   AF-A0A941NGP6-F1
#
_cell.length_a   1.000
_cell.length_b   1.000
_cell.length_c   1.000
_cell.angle_alpha   90.00
_cell.angle_beta   90.00
_cell.angle_gamma   90.00
#
_symmetry.space_group_name_H-M   'P 1'
#
loop_
_entity.id
_entity.type
_entity.pdbx_description
1 polymer ?
#
loop_
_entity_poly.entity_id
_entity_poly.type
_entity_poly.pdbx_seq_one_letter_code
_entity_poly.pdbx_strand_id
1 'polypeptide(L)'
;MRNLTLATLGLGAMLALGATAANAAPEPSQTTCVEAQHKVFDALQSDTSANHEQATKESRYGREFCGSGLYAKGMQHYAQAMKLLGIS
;
A
#
# COMPACT_ATOMS: atom_id res chain seq x y z
N MET A 1 16.18 34.89 47.96
CA MET A 1 16.93 34.41 46.76
C MET A 1 17.59 33.09 47.11
N ARG A 2 17.03 31.96 46.69
CA ARG A 2 17.58 30.60 46.88
C ARG A 2 17.59 29.93 45.52
N ASN A 3 18.72 30.03 44.81
CA ASN A 3 18.91 29.35 43.54
C ASN A 3 19.61 28.03 43.83
N LEU A 4 18.86 26.92 43.71
CA LEU A 4 19.40 25.57 43.67
C LEU A 4 19.98 25.30 42.28
N THR A 5 21.29 25.14 42.19
CA THR A 5 21.96 24.65 41.00
C THR A 5 21.88 23.12 41.00
N LEU A 6 21.04 22.56 40.12
CA LEU A 6 20.91 21.11 39.93
C LEU A 6 22.20 20.53 39.33
N ALA A 7 22.75 19.52 40.01
CA ALA A 7 23.81 18.67 39.49
C ALA A 7 23.25 17.72 38.42
N THR A 8 23.88 17.75 37.25
CA THR A 8 23.65 16.90 36.10
C THR A 8 24.02 15.45 36.40
N LEU A 9 23.00 14.59 36.46
CA LEU A 9 23.17 13.13 36.47
C LEU A 9 23.49 12.64 35.06
N GLY A 10 24.76 12.26 34.85
CA GLY A 10 25.15 11.44 33.72
C GLY A 10 24.57 10.03 33.89
N LEU A 11 23.69 9.63 32.97
CA LEU A 11 23.34 8.23 32.74
C LEU A 11 23.59 7.92 31.27
N GLY A 12 24.76 7.34 31.01
CA GLY A 12 24.95 6.51 29.83
C GLY A 12 24.18 5.21 30.02
N ALA A 13 23.22 4.96 29.13
CA ALA A 13 22.69 3.63 28.89
C ALA A 13 22.39 3.51 27.40
N MET A 14 23.27 2.80 26.72
CA MET A 14 23.11 2.32 25.36
C MET A 14 21.79 1.53 25.28
N LEU A 15 20.84 2.03 24.49
CA LEU A 15 19.81 1.19 23.90
C LEU A 15 19.98 1.34 22.40
N ALA A 16 20.67 0.35 21.85
CA ALA A 16 20.77 0.09 20.43
C ALA A 16 19.35 0.14 19.86
N LEU A 17 19.07 1.24 19.16
CA LEU A 17 17.88 1.37 18.35
C LEU A 17 18.08 0.39 17.19
N GLY A 18 17.68 -0.85 17.42
CA GLY A 18 17.55 -1.85 16.38
C GLY A 18 16.62 -1.27 15.34
N ALA A 19 17.21 -0.71 14.28
CA ALA A 19 16.53 -0.43 13.06
C ALA A 19 16.06 -1.79 12.53
N THR A 20 14.87 -2.21 12.93
CA THR A 20 14.10 -3.14 12.13
C THR A 20 14.00 -2.45 10.78
N ALA A 21 14.73 -2.95 9.79
CA ALA A 21 14.52 -2.60 8.41
C ALA A 21 13.03 -2.88 8.15
N ALA A 22 12.23 -1.82 8.19
CA ALA A 22 10.93 -1.85 7.58
C ALA A 22 11.23 -2.14 6.12
N ASN A 23 10.99 -3.38 5.70
CA ASN A 23 10.91 -3.70 4.29
C ASN A 23 9.80 -2.80 3.75
N ALA A 24 10.18 -1.63 3.22
CA ALA A 24 9.26 -0.75 2.55
C ALA A 24 8.64 -1.59 1.45
N ALA A 25 7.35 -1.90 1.60
CA ALA A 25 6.61 -2.52 0.51
C ALA A 25 6.89 -1.66 -0.73
N PRO A 26 7.27 -2.27 -1.86
CA PRO A 26 7.68 -1.52 -3.03
C PRO A 26 6.60 -0.49 -3.33
N GLU A 27 7.02 0.78 -3.43
CA GLU A 27 6.07 1.86 -3.64
C GLU A 27 5.28 1.61 -4.93
N PRO A 28 3.99 1.99 -4.96
CA PRO A 28 3.19 1.89 -6.17
C PRO A 28 3.90 2.55 -7.35
N SER A 29 4.17 1.76 -8.37
CA SER A 29 4.89 2.14 -9.58
C SER A 29 4.11 1.68 -10.82
N GLN A 30 4.59 2.10 -11.99
CA GLN A 30 4.04 1.62 -13.25
C GLN A 30 4.09 0.09 -13.34
N THR A 31 5.19 -0.54 -12.91
CA THR A 31 5.35 -1.99 -12.92
C THR A 31 4.30 -2.68 -12.06
N THR A 32 4.13 -2.24 -10.81
CA THR A 32 3.12 -2.84 -9.91
C THR A 32 1.69 -2.64 -10.41
N CYS A 33 1.42 -1.52 -11.10
CA CYS A 33 0.14 -1.27 -11.75
C CYS A 33 -0.13 -2.26 -12.90
N VAL A 34 0.87 -2.56 -13.74
CA VAL A 34 0.75 -3.53 -14.83
C VAL A 34 0.53 -4.94 -14.28
N GLU A 35 1.27 -5.32 -13.23
CA GLU A 35 1.09 -6.61 -12.57
C GLU A 35 -0.32 -6.77 -11.96
N ALA A 36 -0.79 -5.73 -11.26
CA ALA A 36 -2.14 -5.72 -10.68
C ALA A 36 -3.23 -5.75 -11.77
N GLN A 37 -3.03 -5.03 -12.87
CA GLN A 37 -3.91 -5.06 -14.03
C GLN A 37 -4.05 -6.47 -14.60
N HIS A 38 -2.93 -7.17 -14.84
CA HIS A 38 -2.95 -8.53 -15.37
C HIS A 38 -3.71 -9.49 -14.44
N LYS A 39 -3.41 -9.46 -13.14
CA LYS A 39 -4.09 -10.30 -12.14
C LYS A 39 -5.61 -10.09 -12.13
N VAL A 40 -6.04 -8.82 -12.14
CA VAL A 40 -7.47 -8.48 -12.14
C VAL A 40 -8.12 -8.87 -13.47
N PHE A 41 -7.44 -8.69 -14.60
CA PHE A 41 -7.95 -9.08 -15.91
C PHE A 41 -8.15 -10.61 -16.01
N ASP A 42 -7.16 -11.40 -15.58
CA ASP A 42 -7.25 -12.86 -15.60
C ASP A 42 -8.39 -13.37 -14.71
N ALA A 43 -8.55 -12.78 -13.52
CA ALA A 43 -9.65 -13.11 -12.62
C ALA A 43 -11.02 -12.72 -13.20
N LEU A 44 -11.13 -11.56 -13.85
CA LEU A 44 -12.37 -11.12 -14.49
C LEU A 44 -12.83 -12.07 -15.61
N GLN A 45 -11.89 -12.64 -16.38
CA GLN A 45 -12.25 -13.58 -17.45
C GLN A 45 -12.93 -14.85 -16.94
N SER A 46 -12.64 -15.25 -15.70
CA SER A 46 -13.18 -16.46 -15.08
C SER A 46 -14.28 -16.17 -14.05
N ASP A 47 -14.57 -14.90 -13.76
CA ASP A 47 -15.52 -14.50 -12.73
C ASP A 47 -16.96 -14.42 -13.27
N THR A 48 -17.86 -15.18 -12.63
CA THR A 48 -19.30 -15.15 -12.89
C THR A 48 -20.09 -14.65 -11.67
N SER A 49 -19.41 -13.99 -10.73
CA SER A 49 -20.03 -13.54 -9.48
C SER A 49 -20.98 -12.36 -9.71
N ALA A 50 -21.85 -12.10 -8.72
CA ALA A 50 -22.68 -10.88 -8.70
C ALA A 50 -21.83 -9.59 -8.63
N ASN A 51 -20.55 -9.69 -8.28
CA ASN A 51 -19.65 -8.56 -8.14
C ASN A 51 -18.88 -8.24 -9.43
N HIS A 52 -19.06 -9.02 -10.50
CA HIS A 52 -18.31 -8.89 -11.75
C HIS A 52 -18.34 -7.46 -12.33
N GLU A 53 -19.51 -6.82 -12.37
CA GLU A 53 -19.64 -5.45 -12.86
C GLU A 53 -18.88 -4.45 -11.97
N GLN A 54 -18.98 -4.61 -10.65
CA GLN A 54 -18.30 -3.74 -9.71
C GLN A 54 -16.78 -3.93 -9.76
N ALA A 55 -16.30 -5.16 -9.88
CA ALA A 55 -14.88 -5.47 -10.06
C ALA A 55 -14.36 -4.89 -11.39
N THR A 56 -15.15 -4.97 -12.46
CA THR A 56 -14.82 -4.35 -13.76
C THR A 56 -14.71 -2.83 -13.63
N LYS A 57 -15.61 -2.20 -12.89
CA LYS A 57 -15.60 -0.75 -12.65
C LYS A 57 -14.34 -0.34 -11.87
N GLU A 58 -14.02 -1.02 -10.78
CA GLU A 58 -12.81 -0.77 -9.99
C GLU A 58 -11.53 -1.02 -10.81
N SER A 59 -11.49 -2.06 -11.64
CA SER A 59 -10.38 -2.32 -12.57
C SER A 59 -10.16 -1.16 -13.56
N ARG A 60 -11.24 -0.56 -14.07
CA ARG A 60 -11.17 0.62 -14.95
C ARG A 60 -10.59 1.84 -14.24
N TYR A 61 -11.06 2.15 -13.02
CA TYR A 61 -10.47 3.23 -12.23
C TYR A 61 -9.00 2.97 -11.92
N GLY A 62 -8.64 1.73 -11.56
CA GLY A 62 -7.26 1.31 -11.37
C GLY A 62 -6.38 1.68 -12.56
N ARG A 63 -6.84 1.34 -13.77
CA ARG A 63 -6.14 1.66 -15.02
C ARG A 63 -6.04 3.16 -15.27
N GLU A 64 -7.11 3.91 -15.06
CA GLU A 64 -7.14 5.36 -15.29
C GLU A 64 -6.16 6.10 -14.37
N PHE A 65 -6.17 5.76 -13.08
CA PHE A 65 -5.24 6.37 -12.13
C PHE A 65 -3.79 5.95 -12.37
N CYS A 66 -3.54 4.67 -12.65
CA CYS A 66 -2.20 4.21 -13.02
C CYS A 66 -1.71 4.87 -14.32
N GLY A 67 -2.57 5.04 -15.33
CA GLY A 67 -2.25 5.74 -16.58
C GLY A 67 -1.97 7.24 -16.38
N SER A 68 -2.55 7.84 -15.33
CA SER A 68 -2.32 9.24 -14.94
C SER A 68 -1.10 9.42 -14.02
N GLY A 69 -0.33 8.36 -13.72
CA GLY A 69 0.79 8.40 -12.79
C GLY A 69 0.39 8.42 -11.31
N LEU A 70 -0.90 8.35 -11.00
CA LEU A 70 -1.45 8.28 -9.64
C LEU A 70 -1.43 6.83 -9.13
N TYR A 71 -0.25 6.22 -9.09
CA TYR A 71 -0.08 4.79 -8.87
C TYR A 71 -0.68 4.29 -7.56
N ALA A 72 -0.52 5.03 -6.44
CA ALA A 72 -1.09 4.63 -5.16
C ALA A 72 -2.62 4.51 -5.21
N LYS A 73 -3.28 5.46 -5.89
CA LYS A 73 -4.73 5.47 -6.07
C LYS A 73 -5.17 4.36 -7.02
N GLY A 74 -4.42 4.15 -8.11
CA GLY A 74 -4.68 3.05 -9.03
C GLY A 74 -4.57 1.68 -8.34
N MET A 75 -3.57 1.48 -7.49
CA MET A 75 -3.40 0.27 -6.71
C MET A 75 -4.52 0.07 -5.68
N GLN A 76 -5.07 1.13 -5.09
CA GLN A 76 -6.25 1.01 -4.20
C GLN A 76 -7.47 0.47 -4.96
N HIS A 77 -7.71 0.96 -6.17
CA HIS A 77 -8.81 0.48 -7.01
C HIS A 77 -8.57 -0.96 -7.50
N TYR A 78 -7.34 -1.31 -7.89
CA TYR A 78 -7.03 -2.70 -8.21
C TYR A 78 -7.17 -3.64 -7.00
N ALA A 79 -6.78 -3.22 -5.80
CA ALA A 79 -6.99 -3.99 -4.57
C ALA A 79 -8.47 -4.21 -4.28
N GLN A 80 -9.31 -3.19 -4.47
CA GLN A 80 -10.76 -3.33 -4.33
C GLN A 80 -11.35 -4.27 -5.39
N ALA A 81 -10.87 -4.21 -6.64
CA ALA A 81 -11.28 -5.16 -7.68
C ALA A 81 -10.91 -6.60 -7.30
N MET A 82 -9.68 -6.84 -6.83
CA MET A 82 -9.24 -8.16 -6.38
C MET A 82 -10.07 -8.68 -5.22
N LYS A 83 -10.48 -7.82 -4.28
CA LYS A 83 -11.37 -8.15 -3.16
C LYS A 83 -12.76 -8.58 -3.62
N LEU A 84 -13.31 -7.89 -4.61
CA LEU A 84 -14.62 -8.22 -5.20
C LEU A 84 -14.59 -9.57 -5.94
N LEU A 85 -13.44 -9.90 -6.52
CA LEU A 85 -13.16 -11.15 -7.24
C LEU A 85 -12.69 -12.30 -6.31
N GLY A 86 -12.47 -12.02 -5.02
CA GLY A 86 -12.04 -13.04 -4.04
C GLY A 86 -10.60 -13.52 -4.23
N ILE A 87 -9.73 -12.72 -4.86
CA ILE A 87 -8.32 -13.07 -5.15
C ILE A 87 -7.30 -12.22 -4.38
N SER A 88 -7.75 -11.37 -3.46
CA SER A 88 -6.91 -10.55 -2.55
C SER A 88 -6.89 -11.07 -1.12
#